data_AF-W1XA43-F1
#
_entry.id   AF-W1XA43-F1
#
_cell.length_a   1.000
_cell.length_b   1.000
_cell.length_c   1.000
_cell.angle_alpha   90.00
_cell.angle_beta   90.00
_cell.angle_gamma   90.00
#
_symmetry.space_group_name_H-M   'P 1'
#
loop_
_entity.id
_entity.type
_entity.pdbx_description
1 polymer ?
#
loop_
_entity_poly.entity_id
_entity_poly.type
_entity_poly.pdbx_seq_one_letter_code
_entity_poly.pdbx_strand_id
1 'polypeptide(L)' 'MADGGDIVIELFEKEAPGTVQNFIDLINKGFYNGLRFHRVIPGFVAQGGCPNGNGTGGPGYTIKDELVGNPHKHE' A
#
# COMPACT_ATOMS: atom_id res chain seq x y z
N MET A 1 1.05 0.91 14.61
CA MET A 1 2.46 0.57 14.30
C MET A 1 3.03 -0.26 15.45
N ALA A 2 4.17 -0.93 15.26
CA ALA A 2 4.75 -1.78 16.31
C ALA A 2 5.13 -1.01 17.59
N ASP A 3 5.41 0.29 17.45
CA ASP A 3 5.67 1.24 18.55
C ASP A 3 4.40 1.82 19.19
N GLY A 4 3.21 1.47 18.68
CA GLY A 4 1.92 1.97 19.17
C GLY A 4 1.42 3.24 18.49
N GLY A 5 2.17 3.85 17.55
CA GLY A 5 1.67 4.96 16.74
C GLY A 5 0.67 4.55 15.65
N ASP A 6 -0.24 5.43 15.26
CA ASP A 6 -1.23 5.17 14.21
C ASP A 6 -0.99 6.01 12.96
N ILE A 7 -1.16 5.39 11.80
CA ILE A 7 -1.22 6.07 10.50
C ILE A 7 -2.62 5.84 9.97
N VAL A 8 -3.43 6.90 9.96
CA VAL A 8 -4.78 6.86 9.39
C VAL A 8 -4.71 7.35 7.95
N ILE A 9 -5.26 6.55 7.03
CA ILE A 9 -5.30 6.86 5.60
C ILE A 9 -6.75 6.84 5.11
N GLU A 10 -7.06 7.73 4.18
CA GLU A 10 -8.30 7.71 3.41
C GLU A 10 -8.04 7.03 2.05
N LEU A 11 -9.00 6.24 1.57
CA LEU A 11 -8.89 5.51 0.31
C LEU A 11 -9.88 6.06 -0.72
N PHE A 12 -9.40 6.30 -1.94
CA PHE A 12 -10.17 6.88 -3.04
C PHE A 12 -10.79 5.79 -3.93
N GLU A 13 -11.84 5.13 -3.44
CA GLU A 13 -12.46 3.98 -4.11
C GLU A 13 -13.04 4.33 -5.50
N LYS A 14 -13.55 5.56 -5.69
CA LYS A 14 -14.11 5.96 -6.99
C LYS A 14 -13.03 6.14 -8.06
N GLU A 15 -11.86 6.61 -7.66
CA GLU A 15 -10.73 6.87 -8.54
C GLU A 15 -9.89 5.61 -8.84
N ALA A 16 -9.75 4.71 -7.87
CA ALA A 16 -8.96 3.48 -8.00
C ALA A 16 -9.66 2.27 -7.36
N PRO A 17 -10.83 1.84 -7.89
CA PRO A 17 -11.67 0.82 -7.26
C PRO A 17 -10.97 -0.54 -7.13
N GLY A 18 -10.24 -0.98 -8.15
CA GLY A 18 -9.51 -2.24 -8.13
C GLY A 18 -8.37 -2.23 -7.11
N THR A 19 -7.66 -1.11 -7.02
CA THR A 19 -6.54 -0.92 -6.08
C THR A 19 -7.03 -0.87 -4.64
N VAL A 20 -8.10 -0.12 -4.38
CA VAL A 20 -8.71 -0.01 -3.04
C VAL A 20 -9.28 -1.34 -2.58
N GLN A 21 -10.05 -2.03 -3.43
CA GLN A 21 -10.58 -3.35 -3.09
C GLN A 21 -9.46 -4.35 -2.79
N ASN A 22 -8.43 -4.40 -3.64
CA ASN A 22 -7.29 -5.28 -3.43
C ASN A 22 -6.56 -4.98 -2.11
N PHE A 23 -6.39 -3.71 -1.77
CA PHE A 23 -5.76 -3.30 -0.52
C PHE A 23 -6.58 -3.73 0.70
N ILE A 24 -7.90 -3.54 0.68
CA ILE A 24 -8.83 -3.98 1.72
C ILE A 24 -8.81 -5.49 1.88
N ASP A 25 -8.82 -6.24 0.77
CA ASP A 25 -8.79 -7.71 0.81
C ASP A 25 -7.51 -8.23 1.47
N LEU A 26 -6.36 -7.60 1.20
CA LEU A 26 -5.09 -7.95 1.81
C LEU A 26 -5.05 -7.60 3.30
N ILE A 27 -5.63 -6.46 3.71
CA ILE A 27 -5.79 -6.10 5.13
C ILE A 27 -6.65 -7.14 5.85
N ASN A 28 -7.81 -7.49 5.28
CA ASN A 28 -8.74 -8.46 5.88
C ASN A 28 -8.13 -9.86 6.01
N LYS A 29 -7.20 -10.22 5.12
CA LYS A 29 -6.41 -11.46 5.19
C LYS A 29 -5.22 -11.37 6.17
N GLY A 30 -4.98 -10.22 6.79
CA GLY A 30 -3.85 -9.97 7.68
C GLY A 30 -2.50 -9.96 6.97
N PHE A 31 -2.47 -9.78 5.64
CA PHE A 31 -1.25 -9.87 4.82
C PHE A 31 -0.16 -8.88 5.28
N TYR A 32 -0.57 -7.67 5.67
CA TYR A 32 0.35 -6.62 6.09
C TYR A 32 0.84 -6.75 7.54
N ASN A 33 0.28 -7.68 8.32
CA ASN A 33 0.63 -7.82 9.73
C ASN A 33 2.09 -8.27 9.91
N GLY A 34 2.85 -7.50 10.69
CA GLY A 34 4.27 -7.78 10.93
C GLY A 34 5.21 -7.39 9.79
N LEU A 35 4.69 -6.90 8.65
CA LEU A 35 5.51 -6.38 7.58
C LEU A 35 6.13 -5.04 7.97
N ARG A 36 7.33 -4.79 7.46
CA ARG A 36 8.12 -3.59 7.75
C ARG A 36 8.12 -2.64 6.56
N PHE A 37 8.32 -1.35 6.84
CA PHE A 37 8.76 -0.40 5.83
C PHE A 37 10.23 -0.67 5.53
N HIS A 38 10.51 -1.33 4.40
CA HIS A 38 11.87 -1.73 4.03
C HIS A 38 12.66 -0.59 3.38
N ARG A 39 11.98 0.48 2.94
CA ARG A 39 12.60 1.68 2.38
C ARG A 39 11.91 2.92 2.93
N VAL A 40 12.65 3.75 3.65
CA VAL A 40 12.16 5.02 4.19
C VAL A 40 13.15 6.12 3.81
N ILE A 41 12.67 7.10 3.05
CA ILE A 41 13.43 8.30 2.66
C ILE A 41 12.77 9.49 3.36
N PRO A 42 13.44 10.09 4.37
CA PRO A 42 12.90 11.24 5.09
C PRO A 42 12.52 12.38 4.15
N GLY A 43 11.32 12.93 4.31
CA GLY A 43 10.79 14.02 3.49
C GLY A 43 10.33 13.62 2.09
N PHE A 44 10.34 12.33 1.73
CA PHE A 44 9.90 11.87 0.42
C PHE A 44 8.88 10.73 0.52
N VAL A 45 9.33 9.49 0.77
CA VAL A 45 8.44 8.33 0.73
C VAL A 45 8.88 7.22 1.69
N ALA A 46 7.90 6.59 2.32
CA ALA A 46 8.05 5.32 3.03
C ALA A 46 7.35 4.21 2.23
N GLN A 47 8.07 3.15 1.90
CA GLN A 47 7.60 2.03 1.11
C GLN A 47 7.64 0.74 1.94
N GLY A 48 6.51 0.04 1.96
CA GLY A 48 6.28 -1.19 2.71
C GLY A 48 5.59 -2.26 1.87
N GLY A 49 4.95 -3.23 2.53
CA GLY A 49 4.15 -4.27 1.86
C GLY A 49 4.95 -5.41 1.23
N CYS A 50 6.21 -5.60 1.64
CA CYS A 50 7.09 -6.65 1.13
C CYS A 50 7.19 -7.80 2.17
N PRO A 51 6.70 -9.01 1.85
CA PRO A 51 6.80 -10.19 2.73
C PRO A 51 8.24 -10.57 3.08
N ASN A 52 9.16 -10.41 2.13
CA ASN A 52 10.58 -10.74 2.30
C ASN A 52 11.38 -9.63 2.99
N GLY A 53 10.79 -8.46 3.22
CA GLY A 53 11.45 -7.31 3.84
C GLY A 53 12.61 -6.68 3.06
N ASN A 54 12.85 -7.09 1.80
CA ASN A 54 13.97 -6.61 0.97
C ASN A 54 13.52 -5.87 -0.30
N GLY A 55 12.22 -5.54 -0.40
CA GLY A 55 11.61 -4.90 -1.57
C GLY A 55 11.15 -5.85 -2.68
N THR A 56 11.31 -7.17 -2.51
CA THR A 56 10.83 -8.19 -3.47
C THR A 56 9.71 -9.06 -2.90
N GLY A 57 8.83 -9.54 -3.78
CA GLY A 57 7.65 -10.30 -3.39
C GLY A 57 6.40 -9.41 -3.28
N GLY A 58 5.28 -10.05 -2.95
CA GLY A 58 3.97 -9.42 -2.95
C GLY A 58 2.89 -10.49 -2.76
N PRO A 59 1.62 -10.20 -3.07
CA PRO A 59 0.51 -11.13 -2.83
C PRO A 59 0.44 -12.30 -3.83
N GLY A 60 1.45 -12.45 -4.71
CA GLY A 60 1.54 -13.52 -5.71
C GLY A 60 0.83 -13.22 -7.04
N TYR A 61 0.27 -12.02 -7.19
CA TYR A 61 -0.39 -11.56 -8.41
C TYR A 61 -0.17 -10.06 -8.60
N THR A 62 -0.56 -9.56 -9.78
CA THR A 62 -0.52 -8.14 -10.13
C THR A 62 -1.92 -7.63 -10.46
N ILE A 63 -2.14 -6.34 -10.25
CA ILE A 63 -3.36 -5.63 -10.64
C ILE A 63 -3.04 -4.68 -11.79
N LYS A 64 -4.07 -4.29 -12.54
CA LYS A 64 -3.93 -3.26 -13.58
C LYS A 64 -3.81 -1.88 -12.92
N ASP A 65 -3.11 -1.00 -13.61
CA ASP A 65 -2.97 0.40 -13.20
C ASP A 65 -4.26 1.19 -13.51
N GLU A 66 -4.62 2.13 -12.63
CA GLU A 66 -5.89 2.87 -12.61
C GLU A 66 -5.67 4.39 -12.74
N LEU A 67 -4.88 4.81 -13.73
CA LEU A 67 -4.57 6.23 -13.97
C LEU A 67 -5.59 6.94 -14.86
N VAL A 68 -6.43 6.20 -15.58
CA VAL A 68 -7.36 6.79 -16.56
C VAL A 68 -8.48 7.53 -15.82
N GLY A 69 -8.45 8.86 -15.90
CA GLY A 69 -9.46 9.71 -15.25
C GLY A 69 -9.17 10.03 -13.77
N ASN A 70 -8.01 9.64 -13.25
CA ASN A 70 -7.63 9.97 -11.88
C ASN A 70 -7.22 11.46 -11.77
N PRO A 71 -7.90 12.27 -10.94
CA PRO A 71 -7.59 13.69 -10.77
C PRO A 71 -6.32 13.94 -9.95
N HIS A 72 -5.84 12.95 -9.19
CA HIS A 72 -4.72 13.08 -8.27
C HIS A 72 -3.40 12.80 -8.99
N LYS A 73 -2.41 13.70 -8.84
CA LYS A 73 -1.06 13.57 -9.40
C LYS A 73 -0.03 13.90 -8.34
N HIS A 74 1.13 13.24 -8.40
CA HIS A 74 2.28 13.60 -7.59
C HIS A 74 2.94 14.86 -8.18
N GLU A 75 3.07 15.91 -7.38
CA GLU A 75 3.86 17.12 -7.67
C GLU A 75 5.26 17.04 -7.04
#